data_AF-S9SFK2-F1
#
_entry.id   AF-S9SFK2-F1
#
_cell.length_a   1.000
_cell.length_b   1.000
_cell.length_c   1.000
_cell.angle_alpha   90.00
_cell.angle_beta   90.00
_cell.angle_gamma   90.00
#
_symmetry.space_group_name_H-M   'P 1'
#
loop_
_entity.id
_entity.type
_entity.pdbx_description
1 polymer ?
#
loop_
_entity_poly.entity_id
_entity_poly.type
_entity_poly.pdbx_seq_one_letter_code
_entity_poly.pdbx_strand_id
1 'polypeptide(L)' 'MTTSQSDLKEVRINIFSESLASLQREACRLGYHEAAHLLAVARETVEFPREGGSALIKPTSAKSQEG' A
#
# COMPACT_ATOMS: atom_id res chain seq x y z
N MET A 1 -5.46 0.80 30.61
CA MET A 1 -5.16 1.40 29.30
C MET A 1 -5.81 0.53 28.24
N THR A 2 -6.91 0.97 27.65
CA THR A 2 -7.57 0.26 26.54
C THR A 2 -6.91 0.73 25.24
N THR A 3 -5.97 -0.04 24.71
CA THR A 3 -5.42 0.21 23.37
C THR A 3 -6.56 0.07 22.36
N SER A 4 -6.83 1.14 21.61
CA SER A 4 -7.84 1.14 20.55
C SER A 4 -7.42 0.16 19.45
N GLN A 5 -8.39 -0.43 18.77
CA GLN A 5 -8.13 -1.30 17.62
C GLN A 5 -7.38 -0.57 16.50
N SER A 6 -7.52 0.76 16.42
CA SER A 6 -6.79 1.65 15.51
C SER A 6 -5.30 1.75 15.89
N ASP A 7 -4.99 1.93 17.17
CA ASP A 7 -3.62 2.00 17.68
C ASP A 7 -2.87 0.68 17.40
N LEU A 8 -3.56 -0.45 17.54
CA LEU A 8 -3.01 -1.77 17.22
C LEU A 8 -2.80 -1.99 15.71
N LYS A 9 -3.53 -1.29 14.84
CA LYS A 9 -3.28 -1.31 13.39
C LYS A 9 -2.06 -0.47 13.04
N GLU A 10 -1.96 0.74 13.58
CA GLU A 10 -0.79 1.62 13.35
C GLU A 10 0.51 0.99 13.85
N VAL A 11 0.52 0.42 15.06
CA VAL A 11 1.70 -0.28 15.60
C VAL A 11 2.12 -1.44 14.69
N ARG A 12 1.17 -2.21 14.15
CA ARG A 12 1.48 -3.32 13.24
C ARG A 12 2.01 -2.83 11.89
N ILE A 13 1.46 -1.73 11.36
CA ILE A 13 1.93 -1.11 10.11
C ILE A 13 3.38 -0.61 10.28
N ASN A 14 3.69 0.04 11.40
CA ASN A 14 5.04 0.53 11.69
C ASN A 14 6.06 -0.60 11.80
N ILE A 15 5.74 -1.68 12.53
CA ILE A 15 6.61 -2.86 12.66
C ILE A 15 6.83 -3.56 11.30
N PHE A 16 5.78 -3.66 10.48
CA PHE A 16 5.90 -4.24 9.14
C PHE A 16 6.77 -3.39 8.22
N SER A 17 6.63 -2.06 8.25
CA SER A 17 7.43 -1.16 7.42
C SER A 17 8.93 -1.23 7.78
N GLU A 18 9.27 -1.22 9.06
CA GLU A 18 10.68 -1.33 9.50
C GLU A 18 11.31 -2.66 9.09
N SER A 19 10.54 -3.76 9.20
CA SER A 19 10.98 -5.09 8.78
C SER A 19 11.25 -5.16 7.28
N LEU A 20 10.35 -4.60 6.45
CA LEU A 20 10.52 -4.52 5.01
C LEU A 20 11.71 -3.65 4.61
N ALA A 21 11.92 -2.52 5.28
CA ALA A 21 13.07 -1.65 5.04
C ALA A 21 14.40 -2.34 5.38
N SER A 22 14.43 -3.12 6.47
CA SER A 22 15.60 -3.91 6.83
C SER A 22 15.92 -4.99 5.78
N LEU A 23 14.89 -5.73 5.35
CA LEU A 23 15.03 -6.77 4.35
C LEU A 23 15.44 -6.21 2.98
N GLN A 24 14.90 -5.04 2.61
CA GLN A 24 15.26 -4.34 1.37
C GLN A 24 16.74 -3.95 1.37
N ARG A 25 17.25 -3.38 2.47
CA ARG A 25 18.67 -3.02 2.59
C ARG A 25 19.58 -4.25 2.45
N GLU A 26 19.19 -5.35 3.06
CA GLU A 26 19.96 -6.59 2.98
C GLU A 26 19.92 -7.20 1.57
N ALA A 27 18.77 -7.18 0.90
CA ALA A 27 18.65 -7.59 -0.50
C ALA A 27 19.54 -6.72 -1.42
N CYS A 28 19.58 -5.41 -1.21
CA CYS A 28 20.52 -4.53 -1.92
C CYS A 28 21.98 -4.90 -1.66
N ARG A 29 22.34 -5.15 -0.39
CA ARG A 29 23.71 -5.50 0.03
C ARG A 29 24.20 -6.80 -0.62
N LEU A 30 23.29 -7.77 -0.81
CA LEU A 30 23.56 -9.07 -1.43
C LEU A 30 23.47 -9.04 -2.96
N GLY A 31 23.09 -7.92 -3.58
CA GLY A 31 22.92 -7.80 -5.04
C GLY A 31 21.63 -8.40 -5.58
N TYR A 32 20.65 -8.70 -4.71
CA TYR A 32 19.33 -9.18 -5.11
C TYR A 32 18.43 -8.00 -5.52
N HIS A 33 18.75 -7.38 -6.65
CA HIS A 33 18.10 -6.16 -7.13
C HIS A 33 16.58 -6.33 -7.34
N GLU A 34 16.13 -7.47 -7.85
CA GLU A 34 14.71 -7.75 -8.07
C GLU A 34 13.95 -7.89 -6.74
N ALA A 35 14.52 -8.59 -5.76
CA ALA A 35 13.95 -8.68 -4.42
C ALA A 35 13.90 -7.32 -3.72
N ALA A 36 14.96 -6.52 -3.84
CA ALA A 36 14.98 -5.16 -3.29
C ALA A 36 13.90 -4.25 -3.92
N HIS A 37 13.66 -4.39 -5.22
CA HIS A 37 12.61 -3.66 -5.91
C HIS A 37 11.21 -4.07 -5.43
N LEU A 38 10.94 -5.38 -5.32
CA LEU A 38 9.66 -5.89 -4.82
C LEU A 38 9.38 -5.43 -3.38
N LEU A 39 10.41 -5.41 -2.52
CA LEU A 39 10.29 -4.93 -1.15
C LEU A 39 10.03 -3.43 -1.07
N ALA A 40 10.58 -2.63 -1.99
CA ALA A 40 10.28 -1.21 -2.10
C ALA A 40 8.81 -0.98 -2.44
N VAL A 41 8.28 -1.69 -3.45
CA VAL A 41 6.87 -1.61 -3.85
C VAL A 41 5.95 -2.06 -2.72
N ALA A 42 6.26 -3.18 -2.06
CA ALA A 42 5.47 -3.66 -0.93
C ALA A 42 5.40 -2.62 0.20
N ARG A 43 6.51 -1.96 0.51
CA ARG A 43 6.55 -0.91 1.54
C ARG A 43 5.69 0.30 1.17
N GLU A 44 5.73 0.75 -0.09
CA GLU A 44 4.85 1.83 -0.57
C GLU A 44 3.36 1.48 -0.45
N THR A 45 2.98 0.23 -0.73
CA THR A 45 1.58 -0.20 -0.60
C THR A 45 1.06 -0.29 0.83
N VAL A 46 1.95 -0.46 1.81
CA VAL A 46 1.61 -0.55 3.23
C VAL A 46 1.59 0.84 3.89
N GLU A 47 2.54 1.72 3.54
CA GLU A 47 2.62 3.10 4.04
C GLU A 47 1.57 4.01 3.38
N PHE A 48 1.29 3.78 2.10
CA PHE A 48 0.28 4.49 1.33
C PHE A 48 -0.65 3.46 0.68
N PRO A 49 -1.55 2.82 1.45
CA PRO A 49 -2.60 2.04 0.84
C PRO A 49 -3.32 2.96 -0.12
N ARG A 50 -3.29 2.64 -1.43
CA ARG A 50 -4.05 3.39 -2.42
C ARG A 50 -5.51 3.28 -2.01
N GLU A 51 -6.02 4.28 -1.29
CA GLU A 51 -7.46 4.48 -1.20
C GLU A 51 -7.95 4.53 -2.63
N GLY A 52 -8.82 3.58 -2.97
CA GLY A 52 -9.07 3.13 -4.33
C GLY A 52 -8.93 4.26 -5.34
N GLY A 53 -7.94 4.12 -6.24
CA GLY A 53 -7.92 4.91 -7.45
C GLY A 53 -9.28 4.71 -8.10
N SER A 54 -10.14 5.72 -8.00
CA SER A 54 -11.47 5.68 -8.58
C SER A 54 -11.25 5.37 -10.06
N ALA A 55 -11.73 4.22 -10.52
CA ALA A 55 -11.68 3.90 -11.93
C ALA A 55 -12.27 5.12 -12.66
N LEU A 56 -11.52 5.73 -13.58
CA LEU A 56 -11.97 6.86 -14.39
C LEU A 56 -13.02 6.40 -15.42
N ILE A 57 -14.03 5.66 -14.98
CA ILE A 57 -15.22 5.39 -15.77
C ILE A 57 -16.09 6.62 -15.57
N LYS A 58 -15.92 7.61 -16.46
CA LYS A 58 -16.93 8.66 -16.61
C LYS A 58 -18.26 7.95 -16.81
N PRO A 59 -19.30 8.16 -15.98
CA PRO A 59 -20.62 7.75 -16.37
C PRO A 59 -20.94 8.55 -17.63
N THR A 60 -20.96 7.88 -18.79
CA THR A 60 -21.68 8.42 -19.93
C THR A 60 -23.13 8.52 -19.46
N SER A 61 -23.49 9.71 -18.98
CA SER A 61 -24.86 10.15 -18.94
C SER A 61 -25.40 10.04 -20.36
N ALA A 62 -26.14 8.97 -20.61
CA ALA A 62 -27.12 8.91 -21.67
C ALA A 62 -28.41 8.33 -21.06
N LYS A 63 -28.99 9.08 -20.12
CA LYS A 63 -30.44 9.18 -20.07
C LYS A 63 -30.86 10.19 -21.13
N SER A 64 -31.44 9.70 -22.20
CA SER A 64 -32.39 10.38 -23.08
C SER A 64 -33.21 9.25 -23.68
N GLN A 65 -34.53 9.26 -23.74
CA GLN A 65 -35.59 10.09 -23.20
C GLN A 65 -36.85 9.22 -23.35
N GLU A 66 -37.90 9.51 -22.62
CA GLU A 66 -39.24 8.95 -22.88
C GLU A 66 -39.65 9.17 -24.34
N GLY A 67 -40.38 8.18 -24.88
CA GLY A 67 -41.01 8.16 -26.20
C GLY A 67 -41.75 6.86 -26.37
#